data_AF-A0A7C8M6H6-F1
#
_entry.id   AF-A0A7C8M6H6-F1
#
_cell.length_a   1.000
_cell.length_b   1.000
_cell.length_c   1.000
_cell.angle_alpha   90.00
_cell.angle_beta   90.00
_cell.angle_gamma   90.00
#
_symmetry.space_group_name_H-M   'P 1'
#
loop_
_entity.id
_entity.type
_entity.pdbx_description
1 polymer ?
#
loop_
_entity_poly.entity_id
_entity_poly.type
_entity_poly.pdbx_seq_one_letter_code
_entity_poly.pdbx_strand_id
1 'polypeptide(L)'
;MASASLNFLPTEILLRIASFLPCSSVLNLQRVNRHLHTACNDRLLFRAIAEHPAYMAEGLEAFPNKAIAEWQDAAVALEAATLSDTVRMAFAVEQAINLHRRDAGLPTNIDTWLPQLMMLRHPAALALPPTLFLDAQDAPPFTPMFSHTYMVATILRRLPYDEDIFATLMGLQITGANTTPATPPPQHAQLDEKVDRSVAELGATNRDLTQAEVRKISFAMLFSVLRSCTVPPLTNGTTITSATMWHPIALPRLAKMPFHEWMHIPPVYGEAAQQAFSQSPQLQKMTTPEFLSSGEWQGYYTDQRWGGPHLDPPMRSIRLDGLPPGPGDRHCACLIDSTSYGHDLHGFFDILSGKVSTSGQVQFVKRYAASGWEWYYKGWVTPFGMVGYWGRNRGYETWELGGYWWIWKVEWCGW
;
A
#
# COMPACT_ATOMS: atom_id res chain seq x y z
N MET A 1 51.09 12.25 15.53
CA MET A 1 49.96 11.32 15.36
C MET A 1 49.70 11.18 13.88
N ALA A 2 49.76 9.97 13.31
CA ALA A 2 49.42 9.77 11.91
C ALA A 2 47.92 10.04 11.73
N SER A 3 47.57 10.95 10.82
CA SER A 3 46.17 11.22 10.50
C SER A 3 45.62 10.01 9.72
N ALA A 4 44.64 9.31 10.29
CA ALA A 4 43.95 8.24 9.58
C ALA A 4 43.20 8.86 8.38
N SER A 5 43.59 8.48 7.17
CA SER A 5 42.97 8.95 5.94
C SER A 5 42.37 7.79 5.17
N LEU A 6 41.13 7.97 4.71
CA LEU A 6 40.43 7.00 3.87
C LEU A 6 41.22 6.68 2.58
N ASN A 7 42.12 7.58 2.14
CA ASN A 7 42.90 7.40 0.90
C ASN A 7 43.93 6.27 0.96
N PHE A 8 44.22 5.75 2.15
CA PHE A 8 45.16 4.63 2.31
C PHE A 8 44.45 3.30 2.53
N LEU A 9 43.12 3.28 2.53
CA LEU A 9 42.36 2.04 2.67
C LEU A 9 42.28 1.31 1.32
N PRO A 10 42.35 -0.03 1.30
CA PRO A 10 42.02 -0.81 0.13
C PRO A 10 40.59 -0.55 -0.36
N THR A 11 40.36 -0.66 -1.67
CA THR A 11 39.05 -0.43 -2.30
C THR A 11 37.96 -1.28 -1.67
N GLU A 12 38.24 -2.53 -1.31
CA GLU A 12 37.29 -3.44 -0.69
C GLU A 12 36.83 -2.94 0.69
N ILE A 13 37.73 -2.33 1.46
CA ILE A 13 37.40 -1.74 2.75
C ILE A 13 36.59 -0.46 2.56
N LEU A 14 36.93 0.37 1.56
CA LEU A 14 36.15 1.56 1.21
C LEU A 14 34.73 1.20 0.77
N LEU A 15 34.57 0.20 -0.11
CA LEU A 15 33.29 -0.31 -0.55
C LEU A 15 32.46 -0.83 0.62
N ARG A 16 33.09 -1.60 1.51
CA ARG A 16 32.43 -2.12 2.73
C ARG A 16 32.00 -1.01 3.67
N ILE A 17 32.80 0.05 3.87
CA ILE A 17 32.39 1.21 4.69
C ILE A 17 31.23 1.93 4.00
N ALA A 18 31.35 2.18 2.69
CA ALA A 18 30.36 2.91 1.92
C ALA A 18 29.00 2.18 1.85
N SER A 19 28.97 0.84 1.90
CA SER A 19 27.72 0.09 1.91
C SER A 19 26.88 0.29 3.18
N PHE A 20 27.47 0.81 4.26
CA PHE A 20 26.75 1.21 5.48
C PHE A 20 26.25 2.65 5.45
N LEU A 21 26.55 3.43 4.41
CA LEU A 21 26.14 4.82 4.31
C LEU A 21 24.83 4.95 3.52
N PRO A 22 24.00 5.98 3.80
CA PRO A 22 22.93 6.38 2.90
C PRO A 22 23.46 6.69 1.50
N CYS A 23 22.66 6.45 0.46
CA CYS A 23 23.05 6.70 -0.94
C CYS A 23 23.54 8.14 -1.14
N SER A 24 22.86 9.13 -0.57
CA SER A 24 23.24 10.55 -0.60
C SER A 24 24.62 10.80 0.01
N SER A 25 24.98 10.08 1.07
CA SER A 25 26.28 10.18 1.73
C SER A 25 27.39 9.57 0.87
N VAL A 26 27.13 8.45 0.19
CA VAL A 26 28.06 7.86 -0.79
C VAL A 26 28.29 8.81 -1.96
N LEU A 27 27.24 9.41 -2.52
CA LEU A 27 27.35 10.40 -3.60
C LEU A 27 28.17 11.63 -3.17
N ASN A 28 28.06 12.06 -1.91
CA ASN A 28 28.91 13.12 -1.37
C ASN A 28 30.35 12.64 -1.17
N LEU A 29 30.57 11.41 -0.70
CA LEU A 29 31.90 10.82 -0.52
C LEU A 29 32.67 10.76 -1.85
N GLN A 30 31.99 10.42 -2.94
CA GLN A 30 32.56 10.43 -4.30
C GLN A 30 33.08 11.81 -4.72
N ARG A 31 32.54 12.91 -4.16
CA ARG A 31 32.95 14.28 -4.50
C ARG A 31 34.17 14.76 -3.72
N VAL A 32 34.61 14.02 -2.70
CA VAL A 32 35.72 14.43 -1.82
C VAL A 32 37.07 14.38 -2.54
N ASN A 33 37.36 13.29 -3.26
CA ASN A 33 38.56 13.18 -4.09
C ASN A 33 38.43 12.09 -5.16
N ARG A 34 39.38 12.06 -6.12
CA ARG A 34 39.37 11.13 -7.25
C ARG A 34 39.49 9.66 -6.85
N HIS A 35 40.25 9.34 -5.81
CA HIS A 35 40.42 7.96 -5.37
C HIS A 35 39.10 7.41 -4.80
N LEU A 36 38.43 8.18 -3.93
CA LEU A 36 37.12 7.84 -3.39
C LEU A 36 36.04 7.80 -4.48
N HIS A 37 36.09 8.71 -5.45
CA HIS A 37 35.22 8.65 -6.63
C HIS A 37 35.37 7.32 -7.35
N THR A 38 36.59 6.96 -7.75
CA THR A 38 36.84 5.71 -8.49
C THR A 38 36.45 4.48 -7.67
N ALA A 39 36.76 4.46 -6.37
CA ALA A 39 36.43 3.34 -5.50
C ALA A 39 34.92 3.19 -5.28
N CYS A 40 34.19 4.29 -5.06
CA CYS A 40 32.77 4.27 -4.70
C CYS A 40 31.82 4.41 -5.90
N ASN A 41 32.30 4.68 -7.11
CA ASN A 41 31.48 4.72 -8.33
C ASN A 41 31.27 3.32 -8.90
N ASP A 42 30.77 2.41 -8.06
CA ASP A 42 30.66 0.98 -8.33
C ASP A 42 29.19 0.52 -8.28
N ARG A 43 28.78 -0.30 -9.23
CA ARG A 43 27.39 -0.77 -9.37
C ARG A 43 26.99 -1.70 -8.22
N LEU A 44 27.90 -2.57 -7.79
CA LEU A 44 27.64 -3.53 -6.72
C LEU A 44 27.49 -2.83 -5.37
N LEU A 45 28.19 -1.71 -5.17
CA LEU A 45 27.99 -0.85 -4.00
C LEU A 45 26.55 -0.35 -3.89
N PHE A 46 26.02 0.29 -4.94
CA PHE A 46 24.66 0.83 -4.91
C PHE A 46 23.60 -0.27 -4.88
N ARG A 47 23.86 -1.41 -5.55
CA ARG A 47 23.05 -2.62 -5.37
C ARG A 47 23.00 -3.06 -3.91
N ALA A 48 24.14 -3.13 -3.23
CA ALA A 48 24.20 -3.51 -1.82
C ALA A 48 23.45 -2.52 -0.92
N ILE A 49 23.51 -1.21 -1.20
CA ILE A 49 22.74 -0.18 -0.46
C ILE A 49 21.23 -0.36 -0.66
N ALA A 50 20.80 -0.71 -1.88
CA ALA A 50 19.40 -0.96 -2.18
C ALA A 50 18.89 -2.27 -1.52
N GLU A 51 19.65 -3.36 -1.60
CA GLU A 51 19.29 -4.68 -1.05
C GLU A 51 19.36 -4.72 0.48
N HIS A 52 20.39 -4.11 1.04
CA HIS A 52 20.74 -4.16 2.45
C HIS A 52 21.02 -2.76 2.95
N PRO A 53 19.98 -1.96 3.21
CA PRO A 53 20.17 -0.65 3.81
C PRO A 53 20.56 -0.89 5.28
N ALA A 54 21.81 -1.27 5.52
CA ALA A 54 22.30 -1.73 6.82
C ALA A 54 22.19 -0.65 7.91
N TYR A 55 22.14 0.62 7.52
CA TYR A 55 21.83 1.75 8.39
C TYR A 55 20.37 1.80 8.85
N MET A 56 19.50 0.89 8.38
CA MET A 56 18.11 0.73 8.83
C MET A 56 17.99 0.16 10.24
N ALA A 57 19.00 -0.58 10.71
CA ALA A 57 18.91 -1.32 11.98
C ALA A 57 18.51 -0.41 13.17
N GLU A 58 18.97 0.84 13.20
CA GLU A 58 18.71 1.77 14.32
C GLU A 58 17.31 2.43 14.31
N GLY A 59 16.46 2.17 13.30
CA GLY A 59 15.10 2.75 13.25
C GLY A 59 13.99 1.77 12.88
N LEU A 60 14.36 0.55 12.45
CA LEU A 60 13.41 -0.47 12.02
C LEU A 60 13.22 -1.61 13.04
N GLU A 61 13.61 -1.44 14.31
CA GLU A 61 13.23 -2.39 15.36
C GLU A 61 11.69 -2.60 15.47
N ALA A 62 10.90 -1.66 14.93
CA ALA A 62 9.45 -1.77 14.80
C ALA A 62 8.98 -2.72 13.66
N PHE A 63 9.88 -3.21 12.82
CA PHE A 63 9.53 -4.17 11.78
C PHE A 63 9.75 -5.58 12.31
N PRO A 64 8.77 -6.49 12.16
CA PRO A 64 8.99 -7.88 12.51
C PRO A 64 10.21 -8.37 11.73
N ASN A 65 11.25 -8.77 12.47
CA ASN A 65 12.62 -9.12 12.04
C ASN A 65 12.75 -10.09 10.84
N LYS A 66 11.63 -10.57 10.27
CA LYS A 66 11.56 -11.40 9.06
C LYS A 66 11.33 -10.63 7.76
N ALA A 67 10.75 -9.43 7.77
CA ALA A 67 10.34 -8.76 6.52
C ALA A 67 11.49 -8.13 5.71
N ILE A 68 12.61 -7.81 6.39
CA ILE A 68 13.83 -7.29 5.74
C ILE A 68 14.70 -8.46 5.21
N ALA A 69 14.41 -9.70 5.62
CA ALA A 69 15.36 -10.81 5.52
C ALA A 69 15.69 -11.23 4.08
N GLU A 70 14.89 -10.89 3.07
CA GLU A 70 15.30 -11.04 1.68
C GLU A 70 14.29 -10.29 0.80
N TRP A 71 14.73 -9.20 0.17
CA TRP A 71 14.01 -8.68 -0.99
C TRP A 71 14.19 -9.70 -2.13
N GLN A 72 13.31 -10.72 -2.17
CA GLN A 72 13.42 -11.87 -3.07
C GLN A 72 13.49 -11.46 -4.55
N ASP A 73 12.80 -10.38 -4.89
CA ASP A 73 12.75 -9.84 -6.26
C ASP A 73 13.97 -8.95 -6.60
N ALA A 74 14.87 -8.67 -5.63
CA ALA A 74 16.02 -7.79 -5.82
C ALA A 74 16.98 -8.29 -6.89
N ALA A 75 17.30 -9.58 -6.84
CA ALA A 75 18.26 -10.18 -7.75
C ALA A 75 17.78 -10.02 -9.20
N VAL A 76 16.52 -10.35 -9.47
CA VAL A 76 15.93 -10.22 -10.81
C VAL A 76 15.91 -8.76 -11.29
N ALA A 77 15.59 -7.82 -10.39
CA ALA A 77 15.49 -6.40 -10.74
C ALA A 77 16.85 -5.72 -10.94
N LEU A 78 17.86 -6.09 -10.14
CA LEU A 78 19.15 -5.39 -10.07
C LEU A 78 20.28 -6.09 -10.83
N GLU A 79 20.13 -7.36 -11.21
CA GLU A 79 21.17 -8.09 -11.92
C GLU A 79 21.51 -7.44 -13.27
N ALA A 80 20.50 -7.07 -14.05
CA ALA A 80 20.64 -6.41 -15.35
C ALA A 80 20.68 -4.87 -15.29
N ALA A 81 20.51 -4.28 -14.10
CA ALA A 81 20.44 -2.83 -13.94
C ALA A 81 21.78 -2.16 -14.22
N THR A 82 21.77 -0.99 -14.85
CA THR A 82 22.99 -0.18 -15.05
C THR A 82 23.44 0.46 -13.74
N LEU A 83 24.66 1.03 -13.71
CA LEU A 83 25.13 1.82 -12.55
C LEU A 83 24.13 2.94 -12.20
N SER A 84 23.66 3.70 -13.20
CA SER A 84 22.67 4.76 -12.98
C SER A 84 21.39 4.22 -12.35
N ASP A 85 20.90 3.07 -12.81
CA ASP A 85 19.67 2.47 -12.28
C ASP A 85 19.86 2.04 -10.82
N THR A 86 21.00 1.42 -10.49
CA THR A 86 21.30 1.03 -9.10
C THR A 86 21.44 2.24 -8.17
N VAL A 87 22.05 3.35 -8.63
CA VAL A 87 22.13 4.60 -7.86
C VAL A 87 20.73 5.15 -7.57
N ARG A 88 19.88 5.20 -8.60
CA ARG A 88 18.51 5.71 -8.45
C ARG A 88 17.67 4.83 -7.52
N MET A 89 17.84 3.50 -7.61
CA MET A 89 17.20 2.56 -6.69
C MET A 89 17.66 2.77 -5.25
N ALA A 90 18.97 2.82 -5.02
CA ALA A 90 19.54 3.05 -3.69
C ALA A 90 19.04 4.37 -3.08
N PHE A 91 18.93 5.42 -3.90
CA PHE A 91 18.40 6.71 -3.46
C PHE A 91 16.89 6.65 -3.16
N ALA A 92 16.10 5.94 -3.97
CA ALA A 92 14.69 5.71 -3.69
C ALA A 92 14.47 4.99 -2.36
N VAL A 93 15.27 3.95 -2.09
CA VAL A 93 15.24 3.21 -0.82
C VAL A 93 15.56 4.13 0.36
N GLU A 94 16.56 5.00 0.22
CA GLU A 94 16.86 6.03 1.21
C GLU A 94 15.68 6.98 1.44
N GLN A 95 14.99 7.43 0.39
CA GLN A 95 13.80 8.29 0.53
C GLN A 95 12.67 7.59 1.30
N ALA A 96 12.42 6.31 0.99
CA ALA A 96 11.42 5.51 1.70
C ALA A 96 11.73 5.38 3.21
N ILE A 97 13.00 5.15 3.56
CA ILE A 97 13.46 5.11 4.97
C ILE A 97 13.26 6.46 5.65
N ASN A 98 13.69 7.52 4.99
CA ASN A 98 13.59 8.87 5.54
C ASN A 98 12.12 9.25 5.78
N LEU A 99 11.21 8.82 4.90
CA LEU A 99 9.78 9.02 5.08
C LEU A 99 9.22 8.24 6.27
N HIS A 100 9.77 7.07 6.59
CA HIS A 100 9.40 6.34 7.79
C HIS A 100 9.91 7.02 9.08
N ARG A 101 11.11 7.59 9.05
CA ARG A 101 11.77 8.21 10.22
C ARG A 101 11.23 9.58 10.59
N ARG A 102 10.68 10.31 9.62
CA ARG A 102 10.25 11.69 9.83
C ARG A 102 8.75 11.73 10.08
N ASP A 103 8.34 12.48 11.11
CA ASP A 103 6.98 13.07 11.19
C ASP A 103 6.77 14.20 10.15
N ALA A 104 7.64 14.28 9.14
CA ALA A 104 7.55 15.28 8.10
C ALA A 104 6.55 14.84 7.03
N GLY A 105 5.85 15.81 6.45
CA GLY A 105 4.93 15.56 5.34
C GLY A 105 5.60 14.86 4.15
N LEU A 106 4.76 14.35 3.25
CA LEU A 106 5.20 13.62 2.06
C LEU A 106 6.22 14.43 1.24
N PRO A 107 7.33 13.81 0.78
CA PRO A 107 8.24 14.47 -0.14
C PRO A 107 7.53 14.77 -1.47
N THR A 108 7.83 15.93 -2.04
CA THR A 108 7.18 16.44 -3.27
C THR A 108 7.43 15.58 -4.51
N ASN A 109 8.40 14.67 -4.47
CA ASN A 109 8.79 13.80 -5.57
C ASN A 109 8.47 12.32 -5.29
N ILE A 110 7.59 12.00 -4.33
CA ILE A 110 7.26 10.62 -3.96
C ILE A 110 6.79 9.78 -5.17
N ASP A 111 6.15 10.43 -6.13
CA ASP A 111 5.66 9.88 -7.39
C ASP A 111 6.76 9.40 -8.35
N THR A 112 7.97 9.93 -8.21
CA THR A 112 9.10 9.59 -9.09
C THR A 112 9.82 8.29 -8.72
N TRP A 113 9.60 7.78 -7.51
CA TRP A 113 10.35 6.64 -6.97
C TRP A 113 9.51 5.59 -6.24
N LEU A 114 8.43 5.98 -5.57
CA LEU A 114 7.63 5.04 -4.80
C LEU A 114 6.96 3.97 -5.67
N PRO A 115 6.40 4.28 -6.87
CA PRO A 115 5.79 3.26 -7.72
C PRO A 115 6.74 2.13 -8.08
N GLN A 116 8.00 2.46 -8.36
CA GLN A 116 9.01 1.47 -8.72
C GLN A 116 9.37 0.61 -7.50
N LEU A 117 9.55 1.20 -6.32
CA LEU A 117 9.80 0.42 -5.10
C LEU A 117 8.63 -0.50 -4.77
N MET A 118 7.39 -0.03 -4.96
CA MET A 118 6.20 -0.81 -4.74
C MET A 118 6.04 -1.96 -5.73
N MET A 119 6.26 -1.68 -7.02
CA MET A 119 6.30 -2.70 -8.07
C MET A 119 7.30 -3.78 -7.71
N LEU A 120 8.47 -3.38 -7.23
CA LEU A 120 9.52 -4.29 -6.82
C LEU A 120 9.25 -4.93 -5.45
N ARG A 121 8.15 -4.57 -4.77
CA ARG A 121 7.81 -5.03 -3.42
C ARG A 121 8.95 -4.78 -2.42
N HIS A 122 9.66 -3.67 -2.59
CA HIS A 122 10.78 -3.31 -1.75
C HIS A 122 10.29 -3.10 -0.30
N PRO A 123 10.92 -3.72 0.72
CA PRO A 123 10.46 -3.66 2.10
C PRO A 123 10.23 -2.23 2.61
N ALA A 124 11.12 -1.30 2.26
CA ALA A 124 11.01 0.10 2.65
C ALA A 124 9.74 0.81 2.14
N ALA A 125 9.23 0.44 0.97
CA ALA A 125 7.98 1.00 0.44
C ALA A 125 6.76 0.36 1.10
N LEU A 126 6.79 -0.95 1.31
CA LEU A 126 5.72 -1.70 1.99
C LEU A 126 5.59 -1.30 3.47
N ALA A 127 6.68 -0.82 4.04
CA ALA A 127 6.79 -0.30 5.39
C ALA A 127 6.06 1.03 5.61
N LEU A 128 5.75 1.79 4.55
CA LEU A 128 5.15 3.12 4.69
C LEU A 128 3.75 3.03 5.30
N PRO A 129 3.42 3.85 6.31
CA PRO A 129 2.07 3.90 6.87
C PRO A 129 1.04 4.35 5.84
N PRO A 130 -0.11 3.65 5.71
CA PRO A 130 -1.20 4.06 4.82
C PRO A 130 -1.69 5.49 5.08
N THR A 131 -1.59 5.96 6.33
CA THR A 131 -2.00 7.32 6.74
C THR A 131 -1.22 8.41 6.02
N LEU A 132 0.05 8.18 5.65
CA LEU A 132 0.84 9.14 4.88
C LEU A 132 0.19 9.51 3.55
N PHE A 133 -0.57 8.58 2.96
CA PHE A 133 -1.27 8.79 1.69
C PHE A 133 -2.66 9.40 1.89
N LEU A 134 -3.22 9.35 3.10
CA LEU A 134 -4.49 9.97 3.45
C LEU A 134 -4.30 11.46 3.77
N ASP A 135 -3.22 11.83 4.44
CA ASP A 135 -2.92 13.24 4.78
C ASP A 135 -2.53 14.07 3.54
N ALA A 136 -2.25 13.40 2.42
CA ALA A 136 -2.01 14.02 1.12
C ALA A 136 -3.27 14.59 0.44
N GLN A 137 -4.43 14.55 1.10
CA GLN A 137 -5.74 14.93 0.54
C GLN A 137 -5.89 16.40 0.11
N ASP A 138 -4.94 17.27 0.45
CA ASP A 138 -4.85 18.62 -0.12
C ASP A 138 -4.27 18.62 -1.56
N ALA A 139 -3.65 17.52 -2.01
CA ALA A 139 -3.36 17.28 -3.42
C ALA A 139 -4.67 16.92 -4.16
N PRO A 140 -4.83 17.30 -5.44
CA PRO A 140 -6.04 16.96 -6.19
C PRO A 140 -6.34 15.46 -6.04
N PRO A 141 -7.58 15.06 -5.65
CA PRO A 141 -7.97 13.70 -5.25
C PRO A 141 -7.69 12.53 -6.21
N PHE A 142 -6.95 12.72 -7.29
CA PHE A 142 -7.19 12.06 -8.57
C PHE A 142 -5.98 11.36 -9.19
N THR A 143 -4.90 11.13 -8.45
CA THR A 143 -3.75 10.39 -9.00
C THR A 143 -3.86 8.89 -8.68
N PRO A 144 -4.02 8.00 -9.69
CA PRO A 144 -4.21 6.55 -9.50
C PRO A 144 -3.15 5.87 -8.65
N MET A 145 -1.94 6.43 -8.65
CA MET A 145 -0.80 5.97 -7.90
C MET A 145 -1.07 5.95 -6.38
N PHE A 146 -1.69 6.99 -5.82
CA PHE A 146 -1.96 7.05 -4.38
C PHE A 146 -3.00 6.04 -3.93
N SER A 147 -4.05 5.82 -4.73
CA SER A 147 -5.07 4.80 -4.45
C SER A 147 -4.44 3.39 -4.48
N HIS A 148 -3.55 3.12 -5.45
CA HIS A 148 -2.81 1.87 -5.51
C HIS A 148 -1.91 1.68 -4.30
N THR A 149 -1.11 2.69 -3.98
CA THR A 149 -0.20 2.66 -2.84
C THR A 149 -0.92 2.41 -1.53
N TYR A 150 -2.01 3.13 -1.31
CA TYR A 150 -2.83 2.98 -0.12
C TYR A 150 -3.42 1.57 0.00
N MET A 151 -3.98 1.03 -1.08
CA MET A 151 -4.59 -0.30 -1.09
C MET A 151 -3.55 -1.40 -0.86
N VAL A 152 -2.45 -1.36 -1.59
CA VAL A 152 -1.37 -2.36 -1.46
C VAL A 152 -0.79 -2.34 -0.04
N ALA A 153 -0.50 -1.16 0.52
CA ALA A 153 -0.01 -1.04 1.89
C ALA A 153 -1.03 -1.53 2.92
N THR A 154 -2.31 -1.22 2.73
CA THR A 154 -3.39 -1.67 3.64
C THR A 154 -3.59 -3.18 3.60
N ILE A 155 -3.59 -3.78 2.41
CA ILE A 155 -3.75 -5.22 2.22
C ILE A 155 -2.54 -5.97 2.79
N LEU A 156 -1.32 -5.56 2.43
CA LEU A 156 -0.10 -6.24 2.88
C LEU A 156 0.11 -6.18 4.39
N ARG A 157 -0.40 -5.14 5.07
CA ARG A 157 -0.37 -5.05 6.54
C ARG A 157 -1.44 -5.90 7.23
N ARG A 158 -2.56 -6.18 6.56
CA ARG A 158 -3.72 -6.86 7.16
C ARG A 158 -3.86 -8.33 6.79
N LEU A 159 -3.23 -8.76 5.70
CA LEU A 159 -3.13 -10.18 5.44
C LEU A 159 -2.17 -10.78 6.47
N PRO A 160 -2.61 -11.81 7.24
CA PRO A 160 -1.70 -12.55 8.08
C PRO A 160 -0.60 -13.06 7.15
N TYR A 161 0.65 -12.66 7.41
CA TYR A 161 1.81 -13.34 6.89
C TYR A 161 1.76 -14.75 7.49
N ASP A 162 1.12 -15.66 6.75
CA ASP A 162 1.07 -17.11 6.96
C ASP A 162 1.49 -17.57 8.37
N GLU A 163 0.52 -17.56 9.29
CA GLU A 163 0.69 -18.08 10.66
C GLU A 163 0.88 -19.60 10.69
N ASP A 164 0.84 -20.32 9.56
CA ASP A 164 1.07 -21.78 9.54
C ASP A 164 2.52 -22.16 9.88
N ILE A 165 3.46 -21.22 9.73
CA ILE A 165 4.82 -21.37 10.28
C ILE A 165 4.84 -21.17 11.80
N PHE A 166 3.92 -20.39 12.37
CA PHE A 166 3.80 -20.15 13.81
C PHE A 166 3.20 -21.35 14.55
N ALA A 167 2.18 -21.99 13.99
CA ALA A 167 1.59 -23.22 14.54
C ALA A 167 2.54 -24.43 14.43
N THR A 168 3.35 -24.49 13.38
CA THR A 168 4.33 -25.58 13.18
C THR A 168 5.59 -25.42 14.04
N LEU A 169 5.94 -24.18 14.45
CA LEU A 169 7.09 -23.90 15.33
C LEU A 169 6.76 -23.87 16.82
N MET A 170 5.51 -23.60 17.20
CA MET A 170 5.09 -23.56 18.61
C MET A 170 4.70 -24.95 19.11
N GLY A 171 5.65 -25.88 19.13
CA GLY A 171 5.56 -27.18 19.82
C GLY A 171 5.33 -27.03 21.34
N LEU A 172 4.24 -26.37 21.73
CA LEU A 172 3.84 -26.11 23.10
C LEU A 172 2.95 -27.25 23.56
N GLN A 173 3.62 -28.24 24.16
CA GLN A 173 2.99 -29.03 25.21
C GLN A 173 2.52 -28.08 26.31
N ILE A 174 1.21 -28.07 26.54
CA ILE A 174 0.59 -27.43 27.68
C ILE A 174 1.09 -28.15 28.94
N THR A 175 1.94 -27.48 29.72
CA THR A 175 2.12 -27.79 31.15
C THR A 175 1.76 -26.55 31.94
N GLY A 176 0.78 -26.71 32.82
CA GLY A 176 0.12 -25.62 33.52
C GLY A 176 0.89 -25.09 34.72
N ALA A 177 0.46 -23.93 35.20
CA ALA A 177 0.64 -23.51 36.59
C ALA A 177 -0.37 -22.41 36.98
N ASN A 178 -1.23 -22.78 37.93
CA ASN A 178 -1.68 -22.08 39.12
C ASN A 178 -1.93 -20.56 39.11
N THR A 179 -3.16 -20.24 39.51
CA THR A 179 -3.69 -18.91 39.81
C THR A 179 -3.41 -18.48 41.25
N THR A 180 -3.13 -17.18 41.43
CA THR A 180 -3.39 -16.43 42.68
C THR A 180 -3.98 -15.07 42.34
N PRO A 181 -4.95 -14.53 43.10
CA PRO A 181 -5.69 -13.33 42.74
C PRO A 181 -5.00 -12.05 43.26
N ALA A 182 -5.09 -10.96 42.49
CA ALA A 182 -4.64 -9.63 42.89
C ALA A 182 -5.83 -8.65 43.04
N THR A 183 -5.68 -7.78 44.02
CA THR A 183 -6.55 -6.70 44.54
C THR A 183 -6.88 -5.62 43.49
N PRO A 184 -8.06 -4.96 43.52
CA PRO A 184 -8.43 -3.97 42.50
C PRO A 184 -7.84 -2.57 42.79
N PRO A 185 -7.46 -1.78 41.77
CA PRO A 185 -7.11 -0.37 41.94
C PRO A 185 -8.33 0.57 41.76
N PRO A 186 -8.25 1.83 42.24
CA PRO A 186 -9.39 2.71 42.36
C PRO A 186 -9.68 3.60 41.13
N GLN A 187 -10.99 3.84 40.94
CA GLN A 187 -11.68 5.04 40.42
C GLN A 187 -11.44 5.49 38.96
N HIS A 188 -12.22 4.90 38.05
CA HIS A 188 -12.51 5.39 36.69
C HIS A 188 -13.49 6.59 36.64
N ALA A 189 -14.26 6.84 37.72
CA ALA A 189 -15.39 7.76 37.69
C ALA A 189 -15.04 9.26 37.53
N GLN A 190 -13.81 9.68 37.86
CA GLN A 190 -13.42 11.10 37.78
C GLN A 190 -12.97 11.54 36.37
N LEU A 191 -12.67 10.60 35.47
CA LEU A 191 -12.23 10.93 34.11
C LEU A 191 -13.42 11.04 33.15
N ASP A 192 -14.41 10.16 33.31
CA ASP A 192 -15.64 10.16 32.49
C ASP A 192 -16.46 11.44 32.74
N GLU A 193 -16.53 11.90 33.99
CA GLU A 193 -17.21 13.17 34.33
C GLU A 193 -16.55 14.40 33.70
N LYS A 194 -15.22 14.36 33.44
CA LYS A 194 -14.50 15.45 32.74
C LYS A 194 -14.77 15.44 31.23
N VAL A 195 -14.92 14.25 30.64
CA VAL A 195 -15.23 14.10 29.21
C VAL A 195 -16.66 14.53 28.95
N ASP A 196 -17.61 14.08 29.76
CA ASP A 196 -19.03 14.44 29.61
C ASP A 196 -19.28 15.93 29.82
N ARG A 197 -18.59 16.56 30.78
CA ARG A 197 -18.66 18.01 31.00
C ARG A 197 -18.10 18.81 29.82
N SER A 198 -17.03 18.34 29.18
CA SER A 198 -16.44 18.98 27.99
C SER A 198 -17.35 18.85 26.77
N VAL A 199 -18.09 17.74 26.64
CA VAL A 199 -19.07 17.51 25.57
C VAL A 199 -20.34 18.34 25.80
N ALA A 200 -20.81 18.48 27.04
CA ALA A 200 -21.96 19.29 27.39
C ALA A 200 -21.72 20.81 27.21
N GLU A 201 -20.51 21.29 27.51
CA GLU A 201 -20.12 22.69 27.28
C GLU A 201 -20.04 23.05 25.78
N LEU A 202 -19.73 22.07 24.91
CA LEU A 202 -19.68 22.25 23.46
C LEU A 202 -21.06 22.23 22.79
N GLY A 203 -22.06 21.57 23.40
CA GLY A 203 -23.44 21.53 22.88
C GLY A 203 -24.22 22.84 23.04
N ALA A 204 -23.71 23.80 23.84
CA ALA A 204 -24.44 25.00 24.23
C ALA A 204 -24.09 26.28 23.45
N THR A 205 -23.09 26.27 22.56
CA THR A 205 -22.72 27.45 21.78
C THR A 205 -22.73 27.19 20.28
N ASN A 206 -23.68 27.82 19.60
CA ASN A 206 -23.83 27.81 18.15
C ASN A 206 -22.74 28.69 17.50
N ARG A 207 -21.52 28.18 17.38
CA ARG A 207 -20.45 28.79 16.59
C ARG A 207 -19.79 27.74 15.69
N ASP A 208 -19.52 28.14 14.46
CA ASP A 208 -18.74 27.37 13.50
C ASP A 208 -17.36 27.06 14.07
N LEU A 209 -17.09 25.77 14.28
CA LEU A 209 -15.79 25.28 14.74
C LEU A 209 -14.75 25.58 13.66
N THR A 210 -13.60 26.12 14.06
CA THR A 210 -12.49 26.30 13.12
C THR A 210 -11.87 24.95 12.77
N GLN A 211 -11.29 24.82 11.58
CA GLN A 211 -10.69 23.59 11.08
C GLN A 211 -9.57 23.04 12.01
N ALA A 212 -8.95 23.91 12.80
CA ALA A 212 -7.97 23.53 13.83
C ALA A 212 -8.60 22.88 15.08
N GLU A 213 -9.85 23.21 15.40
CA GLU A 213 -10.59 22.65 16.54
C GLU A 213 -11.18 21.28 16.18
N VAL A 214 -11.63 21.10 14.94
CA VAL A 214 -11.99 19.78 14.39
C VAL A 214 -10.80 18.81 14.42
N ARG A 215 -9.58 19.29 14.13
CA ARG A 215 -8.34 18.50 14.22
C ARG A 215 -8.03 18.04 15.64
N LYS A 216 -8.26 18.87 16.66
CA LYS A 216 -8.06 18.47 18.07
C LYS A 216 -9.06 17.42 18.54
N ILE A 217 -10.30 17.51 18.07
CA ILE A 217 -11.37 16.55 18.39
C ILE A 217 -11.11 15.19 17.72
N SER A 218 -10.66 15.18 16.45
CA SER A 218 -10.30 13.95 15.73
C SER A 218 -9.07 13.26 16.34
N PHE A 219 -8.10 14.02 16.85
CA PHE A 219 -6.89 13.45 17.48
C PHE A 219 -7.19 12.80 18.84
N ALA A 220 -8.12 13.35 19.63
CA ALA A 220 -8.56 12.77 20.89
C ALA A 220 -9.40 11.50 20.70
N MET A 221 -10.23 11.43 19.66
CA MET A 221 -10.98 10.21 19.32
C MET A 221 -10.08 9.09 18.80
N LEU A 222 -9.08 9.41 17.98
CA LEU A 222 -8.15 8.43 17.42
C LEU A 222 -7.31 7.75 18.53
N PHE A 223 -6.90 8.50 19.56
CA PHE A 223 -6.17 7.94 20.71
C PHE A 223 -7.05 7.07 21.63
N SER A 224 -8.35 7.39 21.74
CA SER A 224 -9.31 6.58 22.50
C SER A 224 -9.59 5.24 21.79
N VAL A 225 -9.73 5.26 20.46
CA VAL A 225 -9.94 4.04 19.64
C VAL A 225 -8.70 3.14 19.63
N LEU A 226 -7.49 3.71 19.59
CA LEU A 226 -6.25 2.92 19.67
C LEU A 226 -6.03 2.28 21.05
N ARG A 227 -6.60 2.85 22.14
CA ARG A 227 -6.65 2.19 23.46
C ARG A 227 -7.67 1.05 23.51
N SER A 228 -8.79 1.17 22.82
CA SER A 228 -9.84 0.13 22.73
C SER A 228 -9.45 -1.10 21.90
N CYS A 229 -8.32 -1.03 21.17
CA CYS A 229 -7.74 -2.18 20.46
C CYS A 229 -6.84 -3.07 21.35
N THR A 230 -6.70 -2.76 22.64
CA THR A 230 -6.27 -3.77 23.61
C THR A 230 -7.50 -4.59 23.98
N VAL A 231 -7.54 -5.85 23.51
CA VAL A 231 -8.55 -6.83 23.92
C VAL A 231 -8.56 -6.86 25.45
N PRO A 232 -9.64 -6.44 26.14
CA PRO A 232 -9.70 -6.63 27.58
C PRO A 232 -9.63 -8.14 27.83
N PRO A 233 -8.94 -8.61 28.88
CA PRO A 233 -8.98 -10.02 29.23
C PRO A 233 -10.45 -10.39 29.46
N LEU A 234 -10.99 -11.20 28.54
CA LEU A 234 -12.37 -11.67 28.58
C LEU A 234 -12.55 -12.43 29.88
N THR A 235 -13.27 -11.82 30.81
CA THR A 235 -13.76 -12.48 31.99
C THR A 235 -14.94 -13.35 31.57
N ASN A 236 -14.70 -14.67 31.58
CA ASN A 236 -15.63 -15.80 31.56
C ASN A 236 -17.05 -15.57 30.98
N GLY A 237 -17.34 -16.19 29.83
CA GLY A 237 -18.65 -16.82 29.66
C GLY A 237 -19.31 -16.84 28.28
N THR A 238 -18.83 -16.13 27.27
CA THR A 238 -19.52 -16.08 25.97
C THR A 238 -18.60 -16.50 24.83
N THR A 239 -18.78 -17.73 24.36
CA THR A 239 -18.13 -18.25 23.15
C THR A 239 -18.72 -17.50 21.95
N ILE A 240 -18.02 -16.47 21.46
CA ILE A 240 -18.27 -15.92 20.13
C ILE A 240 -17.76 -16.96 19.13
N THR A 241 -18.61 -17.93 18.82
CA THR A 241 -18.40 -18.84 17.68
C THR A 241 -18.61 -18.05 16.40
N SER A 242 -17.63 -18.12 15.50
CA SER A 242 -17.68 -17.67 14.10
C SER A 242 -17.28 -16.21 13.85
N ALA A 243 -16.01 -15.88 14.15
CA ALA A 243 -15.24 -15.21 13.10
C ALA A 243 -15.15 -16.21 11.95
N THR A 244 -16.04 -16.10 10.96
CA THR A 244 -15.86 -16.77 9.67
C THR A 244 -14.49 -16.32 9.19
N MET A 245 -13.50 -17.20 9.29
CA MET A 245 -12.15 -16.92 8.83
C MET A 245 -12.24 -16.88 7.31
N TRP A 246 -12.54 -15.71 6.76
CA TRP A 246 -12.60 -15.50 5.32
C TRP A 246 -11.26 -15.92 4.76
N HIS A 247 -11.25 -16.83 3.79
CA HIS A 247 -10.00 -17.27 3.21
C HIS A 247 -9.35 -16.06 2.52
N PRO A 248 -8.09 -15.75 2.81
CA PRO A 248 -7.37 -14.74 2.05
C PRO A 248 -7.28 -15.20 0.58
N ILE A 249 -7.32 -14.26 -0.35
CA ILE A 249 -6.98 -14.54 -1.76
C ILE A 249 -5.51 -14.25 -1.99
N ALA A 250 -4.89 -15.04 -2.87
CA ALA A 250 -3.50 -14.86 -3.26
C ALA A 250 -3.28 -13.49 -3.92
N LEU A 251 -2.16 -12.85 -3.61
CA LEU A 251 -1.75 -11.60 -4.24
C LEU A 251 -1.04 -11.85 -5.57
N PRO A 252 -1.04 -10.88 -6.51
CA PRO A 252 -0.27 -10.98 -7.74
C PRO A 252 1.22 -11.21 -7.44
N ARG A 253 1.85 -12.12 -8.18
CA ARG A 253 3.30 -12.35 -8.15
C ARG A 253 3.93 -11.74 -9.41
N LEU A 254 5.01 -10.97 -9.25
CA LEU A 254 5.72 -10.35 -10.39
C LEU A 254 6.12 -11.37 -11.45
N ALA A 255 6.61 -12.54 -11.03
CA ALA A 255 7.02 -13.62 -11.91
C ALA A 255 5.87 -14.24 -12.75
N LYS A 256 4.60 -14.00 -12.38
CA LYS A 256 3.41 -14.47 -13.12
C LYS A 256 2.81 -13.38 -14.00
N MET A 257 3.19 -12.12 -13.77
CA MET A 257 2.77 -11.01 -14.60
C MET A 257 3.75 -10.87 -15.77
N PRO A 258 3.26 -10.85 -17.03
CA PRO A 258 4.13 -10.70 -18.20
C PRO A 258 4.55 -9.23 -18.39
N PHE A 259 5.14 -8.64 -17.36
CA PHE A 259 5.59 -7.25 -17.39
C PHE A 259 6.65 -6.99 -18.46
N HIS A 260 7.50 -7.96 -18.73
CA HIS A 260 8.50 -7.84 -19.79
C HIS A 260 7.88 -7.66 -21.18
N GLU A 261 6.65 -8.15 -21.39
CA GLU A 261 5.93 -7.97 -22.65
C GLU A 261 5.15 -6.65 -22.69
N TRP A 262 4.64 -6.18 -21.54
CA TRP A 262 3.62 -5.13 -21.51
C TRP A 262 4.16 -3.79 -21.01
N MET A 263 5.21 -3.82 -20.18
CA MET A 263 5.73 -2.64 -19.53
C MET A 263 7.18 -2.39 -19.91
N HIS A 264 7.45 -1.17 -20.37
CA HIS A 264 8.78 -0.61 -20.30
C HIS A 264 8.93 0.04 -18.93
N ILE A 265 9.59 -0.65 -18.00
CA ILE A 265 9.90 -0.09 -16.68
C ILE A 265 10.86 1.08 -16.91
N PRO A 266 10.43 2.33 -16.68
CA PRO A 266 11.30 3.49 -16.86
C PRO A 266 12.36 3.50 -15.76
N PRO A 267 13.58 4.00 -16.02
CA PRO A 267 14.55 4.21 -14.97
C PRO A 267 14.02 5.26 -13.96
N VAL A 268 14.19 4.98 -12.66
CA VAL A 268 13.71 5.80 -11.52
C VAL A 268 14.18 7.27 -11.66
N TYR A 269 13.36 8.27 -11.33
CA TYR A 269 13.67 9.71 -11.55
C TYR A 269 13.82 10.19 -13.01
N GLY A 270 13.35 9.45 -14.02
CA GLY A 270 13.18 10.02 -15.35
C GLY A 270 11.93 10.91 -15.42
N GLU A 271 11.96 12.02 -16.18
CA GLU A 271 10.73 12.76 -16.57
C GLU A 271 9.72 11.83 -17.25
N ALA A 272 10.24 10.81 -17.95
CA ALA A 272 9.46 9.75 -18.55
C ALA A 272 8.81 8.79 -17.54
N ALA A 273 9.15 8.79 -16.24
CA ALA A 273 8.63 7.79 -15.30
C ALA A 273 7.12 7.94 -15.08
N GLN A 274 6.64 9.17 -14.89
CA GLN A 274 5.21 9.46 -14.73
C GLN A 274 4.43 9.22 -16.03
N GLN A 275 5.02 9.60 -17.16
CA GLN A 275 4.44 9.36 -18.49
C GLN A 275 4.41 7.87 -18.83
N ALA A 276 5.45 7.12 -18.48
CA ALA A 276 5.54 5.70 -18.77
C ALA A 276 4.46 4.91 -18.03
N PHE A 277 4.04 5.29 -16.82
CA PHE A 277 2.92 4.61 -16.16
C PHE A 277 1.55 4.99 -16.76
N SER A 278 1.38 6.23 -17.23
CA SER A 278 0.11 6.76 -17.73
C SER A 278 -0.09 6.64 -19.24
N GLN A 279 0.97 6.34 -20.00
CA GLN A 279 0.99 6.25 -21.46
C GLN A 279 1.74 5.01 -21.98
N SER A 280 2.03 4.07 -21.09
CA SER A 280 2.68 2.82 -21.44
C SER A 280 1.98 2.03 -22.56
N PRO A 281 2.74 1.18 -23.27
CA PRO A 281 2.17 0.09 -24.04
C PRO A 281 1.23 -0.83 -23.26
N GLN A 282 1.39 -1.00 -21.93
CA GLN A 282 0.47 -1.85 -21.17
C GLN A 282 -0.97 -1.37 -21.25
N LEU A 283 -1.22 -0.05 -21.27
CA LEU A 283 -2.59 0.45 -21.36
C LEU A 283 -3.24 0.04 -22.68
N GLN A 284 -2.50 0.03 -23.79
CA GLN A 284 -3.06 -0.40 -25.08
C GLN A 284 -3.52 -1.86 -25.04
N LYS A 285 -2.83 -2.73 -24.29
CA LYS A 285 -3.21 -4.13 -24.13
C LYS A 285 -4.26 -4.34 -23.03
N MET A 286 -4.09 -3.71 -21.88
CA MET A 286 -4.90 -3.95 -20.68
C MET A 286 -6.28 -3.28 -20.75
N THR A 287 -6.50 -2.39 -21.71
CA THR A 287 -7.79 -1.74 -21.94
C THR A 287 -8.61 -2.39 -23.07
N THR A 288 -8.12 -3.47 -23.70
CA THR A 288 -8.87 -4.14 -24.78
C THR A 288 -9.98 -5.04 -24.23
N PRO A 289 -11.07 -5.23 -24.99
CA PRO A 289 -12.13 -6.17 -24.64
C PRO A 289 -11.62 -7.58 -24.33
N GLU A 290 -10.70 -8.10 -25.15
CA GLU A 290 -10.15 -9.45 -25.00
C GLU A 290 -9.34 -9.60 -23.71
N PHE A 291 -8.63 -8.55 -23.32
CA PHE A 291 -7.90 -8.55 -22.07
C PHE A 291 -8.82 -8.52 -20.86
N LEU A 292 -9.87 -7.69 -20.87
CA LEU A 292 -10.85 -7.63 -19.79
C LEU A 292 -11.59 -8.97 -19.63
N SER A 293 -12.04 -9.54 -20.76
CA SER A 293 -12.82 -10.78 -20.84
C SER A 293 -12.03 -12.06 -20.60
N SER A 294 -10.69 -11.99 -20.60
CA SER A 294 -9.86 -13.18 -20.37
C SER A 294 -9.65 -13.42 -18.89
N GLY A 295 -9.89 -14.67 -18.48
CA GLY A 295 -9.64 -15.12 -17.11
C GLY A 295 -10.67 -14.63 -16.10
N GLU A 296 -10.34 -14.81 -14.84
CA GLU A 296 -11.11 -14.32 -13.71
C GLU A 296 -10.35 -13.20 -13.00
N TRP A 297 -11.09 -12.30 -12.38
CA TRP A 297 -10.57 -11.23 -11.54
C TRP A 297 -10.91 -11.49 -10.07
N GLN A 298 -10.09 -10.99 -9.18
CA GLN A 298 -10.29 -11.03 -7.73
C GLN A 298 -9.65 -9.79 -7.10
N GLY A 299 -10.00 -9.47 -5.86
CA GLY A 299 -9.38 -8.33 -5.19
C GLY A 299 -9.94 -8.03 -3.81
N TYR A 300 -9.61 -6.85 -3.32
CA TYR A 300 -10.14 -6.32 -2.06
C TYR A 300 -10.73 -4.93 -2.28
N TYR A 301 -11.59 -4.55 -1.34
CA TYR A 301 -12.00 -3.18 -1.16
C TYR A 301 -12.00 -2.82 0.32
N THR A 302 -11.93 -1.53 0.57
CA THR A 302 -12.05 -0.96 1.90
C THR A 302 -13.39 -0.27 2.05
N ASP A 303 -13.95 -0.27 3.25
CA ASP A 303 -15.12 0.51 3.64
C ASP A 303 -14.70 1.58 4.65
N GLN A 304 -14.85 2.84 4.25
CA GLN A 304 -14.49 4.00 5.04
C GLN A 304 -15.68 4.69 5.69
N ARG A 305 -16.89 4.17 5.50
CA ARG A 305 -18.12 4.78 6.05
C ARG A 305 -18.19 4.72 7.57
N TRP A 306 -17.34 3.92 8.23
CA TRP A 306 -17.37 3.64 9.67
C TRP A 306 -16.26 4.33 10.48
N GLY A 307 -15.77 5.49 10.03
CA GLY A 307 -14.79 6.28 10.79
C GLY A 307 -13.35 5.77 10.69
N GLY A 308 -13.04 4.95 9.69
CA GLY A 308 -11.69 4.47 9.40
C GLY A 308 -11.71 3.41 8.30
N PRO A 309 -10.55 3.08 7.70
CA PRO A 309 -10.47 2.06 6.67
C PRO A 309 -10.71 0.68 7.26
N HIS A 310 -11.89 0.12 7.03
CA HIS A 310 -12.16 -1.30 7.20
C HIS A 310 -11.77 -2.04 5.91
N LEU A 311 -11.16 -3.22 6.02
CA LEU A 311 -10.82 -4.04 4.84
C LEU A 311 -11.86 -5.15 4.81
N ASP A 312 -12.72 -5.13 3.79
CA ASP A 312 -13.76 -6.14 3.66
C ASP A 312 -13.19 -7.47 3.16
N PRO A 313 -13.92 -8.57 3.34
CA PRO A 313 -13.58 -9.85 2.72
C PRO A 313 -13.37 -9.72 1.20
N PRO A 314 -12.52 -10.58 0.63
CA PRO A 314 -12.12 -10.45 -0.76
C PRO A 314 -13.28 -10.58 -1.74
N MET A 315 -13.25 -9.76 -2.78
CA MET A 315 -14.06 -9.96 -3.98
C MET A 315 -13.45 -11.09 -4.82
N ARG A 316 -14.29 -12.02 -5.29
CA ARG A 316 -13.88 -13.26 -5.95
C ARG A 316 -14.72 -13.52 -7.19
N SER A 317 -14.18 -14.36 -8.07
CA SER A 317 -14.86 -14.83 -9.28
C SER A 317 -15.48 -13.68 -10.07
N ILE A 318 -14.75 -12.56 -10.14
CA ILE A 318 -15.18 -11.40 -10.91
C ILE A 318 -14.93 -11.71 -12.38
N ARG A 319 -15.96 -11.62 -13.20
CA ARG A 319 -15.87 -11.74 -14.64
C ARG A 319 -16.25 -10.42 -15.28
N LEU A 320 -15.36 -9.87 -16.09
CA LEU A 320 -15.56 -8.63 -16.83
C LEU A 320 -15.72 -8.95 -18.31
N ASP A 321 -16.95 -9.02 -18.80
CA ASP A 321 -17.20 -9.22 -20.22
C ASP A 321 -17.05 -7.87 -20.95
N GLY A 322 -15.88 -7.68 -21.56
CA GLY A 322 -15.54 -6.51 -22.36
C GLY A 322 -16.14 -6.58 -23.77
N LEU A 323 -16.67 -5.45 -24.23
CA LEU A 323 -17.16 -5.21 -25.58
C LEU A 323 -16.35 -4.10 -26.26
N PRO A 324 -16.20 -4.14 -27.60
CA PRO A 324 -15.61 -3.03 -28.34
C PRO A 324 -16.45 -1.75 -28.18
N PRO A 325 -15.81 -0.57 -28.21
CA PRO A 325 -16.52 0.70 -28.11
C PRO A 325 -17.42 0.95 -29.32
N GLY A 326 -18.49 1.71 -29.13
CA GLY A 326 -19.38 2.10 -30.23
C GLY A 326 -18.69 3.07 -31.21
N PRO A 327 -19.21 3.23 -32.45
CA PRO A 327 -18.60 4.07 -33.49
C PRO A 327 -18.47 5.57 -33.14
N GLY A 328 -19.08 6.04 -32.05
CA GLY A 328 -18.97 7.42 -31.54
C GLY A 328 -17.99 7.61 -30.38
N ASP A 329 -17.52 6.53 -29.74
CA ASP A 329 -16.83 6.61 -28.45
C ASP A 329 -15.31 6.73 -28.59
N ARG A 330 -14.83 7.85 -29.14
CA ARG A 330 -13.40 8.08 -29.46
C ARG A 330 -12.44 7.97 -28.27
N HIS A 331 -12.95 8.11 -27.04
CA HIS A 331 -12.15 8.03 -25.81
C HIS A 331 -12.40 6.76 -25.01
N CYS A 332 -13.21 5.83 -25.53
CA CYS A 332 -13.47 4.54 -24.91
C CYS A 332 -12.62 3.47 -25.61
N ALA A 333 -11.88 2.70 -24.82
CA ALA A 333 -11.14 1.54 -25.30
C ALA A 333 -11.98 0.26 -25.21
N CYS A 334 -12.84 0.15 -24.20
CA CYS A 334 -13.68 -1.01 -23.98
C CYS A 334 -14.92 -0.64 -23.15
N LEU A 335 -16.08 -1.20 -23.50
CA LEU A 335 -17.29 -1.19 -22.67
C LEU A 335 -17.34 -2.45 -21.82
N ILE A 336 -17.86 -2.37 -20.60
CA ILE A 336 -18.09 -3.54 -19.74
C ILE A 336 -19.57 -3.88 -19.83
N ASP A 337 -19.89 -5.07 -20.33
CA ASP A 337 -21.25 -5.57 -20.50
C ASP A 337 -21.92 -5.84 -19.15
N SER A 338 -23.23 -5.64 -19.13
CA SER A 338 -24.18 -6.05 -18.11
C SER A 338 -24.17 -7.55 -17.75
N THR A 339 -23.56 -8.40 -18.58
CA THR A 339 -23.35 -9.83 -18.27
C THR A 339 -22.22 -10.08 -17.28
N SER A 340 -21.42 -9.06 -16.98
CA SER A 340 -20.32 -9.10 -16.01
C SER A 340 -20.83 -9.27 -14.58
N TYR A 341 -20.11 -10.03 -13.75
CA TYR A 341 -20.55 -10.37 -12.39
C TYR A 341 -19.39 -10.64 -11.43
N GLY A 342 -19.70 -10.86 -10.14
CA GLY A 342 -18.75 -11.36 -9.14
C GLY A 342 -19.41 -11.70 -7.81
N HIS A 343 -18.58 -12.04 -6.81
CA HIS A 343 -19.01 -12.34 -5.44
C HIS A 343 -18.15 -11.63 -4.40
N ASP A 344 -18.76 -11.20 -3.29
CA ASP A 344 -18.06 -10.75 -2.08
C ASP A 344 -18.83 -11.09 -0.79
N LEU A 345 -18.49 -10.42 0.33
CA LEU A 345 -19.15 -10.53 1.64
C LEU A 345 -20.69 -10.43 1.56
N HIS A 346 -21.22 -9.54 0.71
CA HIS A 346 -22.65 -9.29 0.59
C HIS A 346 -23.34 -10.20 -0.43
N GLY A 347 -22.60 -11.11 -1.05
CA GLY A 347 -23.09 -12.13 -1.97
C GLY A 347 -22.79 -11.81 -3.43
N PHE A 348 -23.67 -12.31 -4.31
CA PHE A 348 -23.55 -12.12 -5.75
C PHE A 348 -23.87 -10.68 -6.17
N PHE A 349 -23.10 -10.16 -7.10
CA PHE A 349 -23.35 -8.86 -7.71
C PHE A 349 -23.20 -8.88 -9.23
N ASP A 350 -24.02 -8.07 -9.89
CA ASP A 350 -23.90 -7.74 -11.31
C ASP A 350 -23.05 -6.49 -11.47
N ILE A 351 -22.38 -6.35 -12.62
CA ILE A 351 -21.85 -5.06 -13.08
C ILE A 351 -22.76 -4.57 -14.20
N LEU A 352 -23.61 -3.58 -13.91
CA LEU A 352 -24.71 -3.16 -14.81
C LEU A 352 -24.21 -2.50 -16.09
N SER A 353 -23.13 -1.76 -15.96
CA SER A 353 -22.47 -1.09 -17.07
C SER A 353 -21.10 -0.63 -16.60
N GLY A 354 -20.17 -0.54 -17.54
CA GLY A 354 -18.91 0.13 -17.30
C GLY A 354 -18.23 0.53 -18.59
N LYS A 355 -17.14 1.27 -18.46
CA LYS A 355 -16.26 1.59 -19.57
C LYS A 355 -14.84 1.77 -19.06
N VAL A 356 -13.91 1.43 -19.94
CA VAL A 356 -12.49 1.72 -19.82
C VAL A 356 -12.13 2.71 -20.91
N SER A 357 -11.50 3.82 -20.53
CA SER A 357 -11.04 4.83 -21.48
C SER A 357 -9.71 4.41 -22.12
N THR A 358 -9.37 5.05 -23.23
CA THR A 358 -8.05 4.90 -23.86
C THR A 358 -6.89 5.40 -22.98
N SER A 359 -7.18 6.24 -21.99
CA SER A 359 -6.23 6.68 -20.96
C SER A 359 -6.16 5.73 -19.75
N GLY A 360 -6.86 4.60 -19.79
CA GLY A 360 -6.90 3.62 -18.72
C GLY A 360 -7.84 3.97 -17.57
N GLN A 361 -8.63 5.04 -17.65
CA GLN A 361 -9.65 5.31 -16.63
C GLN A 361 -10.75 4.25 -16.70
N VAL A 362 -11.11 3.68 -15.55
CA VAL A 362 -12.15 2.67 -15.44
C VAL A 362 -13.30 3.26 -14.66
N GLN A 363 -14.52 3.04 -15.13
CA GLN A 363 -15.73 3.29 -14.34
C GLN A 363 -16.74 2.18 -14.56
N PHE A 364 -17.42 1.74 -13.51
CA PHE A 364 -18.51 0.79 -13.62
C PHE A 364 -19.50 0.92 -12.46
N VAL A 365 -20.69 0.36 -12.62
CA VAL A 365 -21.74 0.31 -11.61
C VAL A 365 -21.94 -1.13 -11.18
N LYS A 366 -21.73 -1.41 -9.90
CA LYS A 366 -21.97 -2.71 -9.28
C LYS A 366 -23.34 -2.69 -8.61
N ARG A 367 -24.14 -3.75 -8.78
CA ARG A 367 -25.44 -3.93 -8.12
C ARG A 367 -25.51 -5.29 -7.44
N TYR A 368 -25.87 -5.31 -6.16
CA TYR A 368 -26.14 -6.58 -5.46
C TYR A 368 -27.49 -7.15 -5.85
N ALA A 369 -27.54 -8.42 -6.23
CA ALA A 369 -28.78 -9.07 -6.68
C ALA A 369 -29.84 -9.16 -5.56
N ALA A 370 -29.42 -9.34 -4.30
CA ALA A 370 -30.34 -9.52 -3.17
C ALA A 370 -30.97 -8.21 -2.69
N SER A 371 -30.19 -7.12 -2.61
CA SER A 371 -30.64 -5.85 -2.02
C SER A 371 -30.97 -4.78 -3.05
N GLY A 372 -30.54 -4.95 -4.30
CA GLY A 372 -30.61 -3.92 -5.34
C GLY A 372 -29.71 -2.73 -5.09
N TRP A 373 -28.82 -2.76 -4.08
CA TRP A 373 -27.91 -1.64 -3.82
C TRP A 373 -26.92 -1.46 -4.94
N GLU A 374 -26.82 -0.22 -5.42
CA GLU A 374 -25.88 0.19 -6.45
C GLU A 374 -24.72 0.97 -5.87
N TRP A 375 -23.52 0.64 -6.34
CA TRP A 375 -22.27 1.29 -5.98
C TRP A 375 -21.51 1.63 -7.24
N TYR A 376 -21.03 2.87 -7.29
CA TYR A 376 -20.29 3.37 -8.43
C TYR A 376 -18.80 3.21 -8.15
N TYR A 377 -18.08 2.64 -9.10
CA TYR A 377 -16.65 2.40 -9.04
C TYR A 377 -15.97 3.29 -10.08
N LYS A 378 -14.88 3.93 -9.68
CA LYS A 378 -14.00 4.72 -10.54
C LYS A 378 -12.56 4.38 -10.20
N GLY A 379 -11.71 4.34 -11.19
CA GLY A 379 -10.32 3.97 -10.99
C GLY A 379 -9.51 4.04 -12.27
N TRP A 380 -8.39 3.35 -12.25
CA TRP A 380 -7.49 3.24 -13.38
C TRP A 380 -6.97 1.83 -13.54
N VAL A 381 -6.74 1.46 -14.79
CA VAL A 381 -5.91 0.34 -15.18
C VAL A 381 -4.47 0.69 -14.83
N THR A 382 -3.83 -0.23 -14.13
CA THR A 382 -2.41 -0.21 -13.78
C THR A 382 -1.80 -1.55 -14.19
N PRO A 383 -0.48 -1.68 -14.24
CA PRO A 383 0.13 -2.98 -14.49
C PRO A 383 -0.29 -4.09 -13.51
N PHE A 384 -0.69 -3.72 -12.29
CA PHE A 384 -1.07 -4.66 -11.23
C PHE A 384 -2.58 -4.91 -11.19
N GLY A 385 -3.32 -4.53 -12.23
CA GLY A 385 -4.76 -4.70 -12.32
C GLY A 385 -5.48 -3.37 -12.32
N MET A 386 -6.66 -3.29 -11.72
CA MET A 386 -7.47 -2.07 -11.69
C MET A 386 -7.64 -1.60 -10.26
N VAL A 387 -7.45 -0.30 -10.03
CA VAL A 387 -7.44 0.28 -8.68
C VAL A 387 -8.10 1.64 -8.68
N GLY A 388 -8.80 1.95 -7.60
CA GLY A 388 -9.45 3.23 -7.45
C GLY A 388 -10.32 3.30 -6.21
N TYR A 389 -11.45 3.98 -6.35
CA TYR A 389 -12.41 4.20 -5.28
C TYR A 389 -13.83 3.83 -5.70
N TRP A 390 -14.65 3.55 -4.71
CA TRP A 390 -16.08 3.28 -4.88
C TRP A 390 -16.89 4.21 -3.98
N GLY A 391 -18.17 4.36 -4.27
CA GLY A 391 -19.01 5.30 -3.53
C GLY A 391 -20.43 5.41 -4.06
N ARG A 392 -21.16 6.40 -3.52
CA ARG A 392 -22.47 6.79 -4.04
C ARG A 392 -22.33 7.97 -4.97
N ASN A 393 -23.05 7.91 -6.08
CA ASN A 393 -23.29 9.07 -6.92
C ASN A 393 -24.50 9.82 -6.36
N ARG A 394 -24.30 11.02 -5.78
CA ARG A 394 -25.38 11.87 -5.27
C ARG A 394 -25.84 12.93 -6.29
N GLY A 395 -25.46 12.80 -7.56
CA GLY A 395 -25.84 13.71 -8.64
C GLY A 395 -24.61 14.28 -9.38
N TYR A 396 -24.82 15.34 -10.17
CA TYR A 396 -23.84 15.83 -11.14
C TYR A 396 -22.47 16.23 -10.57
N GLU A 397 -22.37 16.53 -9.27
CA GLU A 397 -21.14 17.12 -8.69
C GLU A 397 -20.68 16.52 -7.36
N THR A 398 -21.49 15.69 -6.68
CA THR A 398 -21.12 15.16 -5.36
C THR A 398 -20.95 13.65 -5.37
N TRP A 399 -19.71 13.23 -5.09
CA TRP A 399 -19.35 11.84 -4.89
C TRP A 399 -19.13 11.58 -3.41
N GLU A 400 -19.86 10.62 -2.85
CA GLU A 400 -19.64 10.17 -1.48
C GLU A 400 -18.68 8.98 -1.50
N LEU A 401 -17.46 9.18 -0.99
CA LEU A 401 -16.45 8.13 -0.89
C LEU A 401 -16.95 7.00 0.03
N GLY A 402 -17.12 5.80 -0.54
CA GLY A 402 -17.36 4.57 0.20
C GLY A 402 -16.05 3.91 0.64
N GLY A 403 -15.03 3.97 -0.21
CA GLY A 403 -13.68 3.53 0.09
C GLY A 403 -12.88 3.24 -1.17
N TYR A 404 -11.81 2.48 -1.04
CA TYR A 404 -10.89 2.12 -2.13
C TYR A 404 -11.06 0.67 -2.57
N TRP A 405 -10.72 0.33 -3.80
CA TRP A 405 -10.76 -1.03 -4.32
C TRP A 405 -9.54 -1.31 -5.19
N TRP A 406 -9.08 -2.56 -5.19
CA TRP A 406 -8.04 -3.05 -6.09
C TRP A 406 -8.39 -4.49 -6.49
N ILE A 407 -8.50 -4.73 -7.79
CA ILE A 407 -8.70 -6.05 -8.38
C ILE A 407 -7.58 -6.37 -9.37
N TRP A 408 -7.30 -7.65 -9.54
CA TRP A 408 -6.28 -8.19 -10.42
C TRP A 408 -6.73 -9.54 -10.97
N LYS A 409 -6.01 -10.05 -11.98
CA LYS A 409 -6.36 -11.32 -12.61
C LYS A 409 -5.86 -12.50 -11.79
N VAL A 410 -6.69 -13.54 -11.68
CA VAL A 410 -6.39 -14.75 -10.90
C VAL A 410 -5.14 -15.44 -11.44
N GLU A 411 -4.93 -15.46 -12.77
CA GLU A 411 -3.73 -16.07 -13.38
C GLU A 411 -2.40 -15.40 -13.01
N TRP A 412 -2.44 -14.19 -12.44
CA TRP A 412 -1.23 -13.51 -11.94
C TRP A 412 -0.84 -13.94 -10.53
N CYS A 413 -1.67 -14.75 -9.88
CA CYS A 413 -1.40 -15.30 -8.59
C CYS A 413 -0.55 -16.58 -8.75
N GLY A 414 0.29 -16.87 -7.77
CA GLY A 414 0.90 -18.19 -7.63
C GLY A 414 0.38 -18.85 -6.36
N TRP A 415 0.10 -20.15 -6.44
CA TRP A 415 0.04 -21.00 -5.27
C TRP A 415 1.48 -21.28 -4.82
#